data_AF-A0A348Z7V0-F1
#
_entry.id   AF-A0A348Z7V0-F1
#
_cell.length_a   1.000
_cell.length_b   1.000
_cell.length_c   1.000
_cell.angle_alpha   90.00
_cell.angle_beta   90.00
_cell.angle_gamma   90.00
#
_symmetry.space_group_name_H-M   'P 1'
#
loop_
_entity.id
_entity.type
_entity.pdbx_description
1 polymer ?
#
loop_
_entity_poly.entity_id
_entity_poly.type
_entity_poly.pdbx_seq_one_letter_code
_entity_poly.pdbx_strand_id
1 'polypeptide(L)'
;ENLKNRILPNTFSSLGKKRHLFATGFTPKGVITYIHNIVKDMSSVYVLKGSPGTGKTRVLEYIADEATRRGLDVEILHTPLNPEKIEHLLIPELKVALVTSNEITKIEFHGEEYDMDSLLDANYIEKKQDDIDDISSLFYILLQKGLDCIKIAKDLHDELEEFYVPNMDFNKADQIYEEVLNKIQGYEDSL
;
A
#
# COMPACT_ATOMS: atom_id res chain seq x y z
N GLU A 1 8.31 -9.58 -19.06
CA GLU A 1 7.63 -10.02 -20.31
C GLU A 1 6.58 -11.11 -20.12
N ASN A 2 6.91 -12.32 -19.64
CA ASN A 2 5.91 -13.41 -19.54
C ASN A 2 4.67 -13.04 -18.69
N LEU A 3 4.88 -12.50 -17.50
CA LEU A 3 3.79 -12.07 -16.60
C LEU A 3 2.89 -11.00 -17.25
N LYS A 4 3.50 -10.00 -17.91
CA LYS A 4 2.79 -8.96 -18.67
C LYS A 4 1.89 -9.56 -19.74
N ASN A 5 2.44 -10.45 -20.58
CA ASN A 5 1.71 -11.07 -21.70
C ASN A 5 0.58 -12.01 -21.23
N ARG A 6 0.69 -12.53 -20.01
CA ARG A 6 -0.34 -13.37 -19.40
C ARG A 6 -1.52 -12.56 -18.85
N ILE A 7 -1.24 -11.38 -18.32
CA ILE A 7 -2.24 -10.52 -17.66
C ILE A 7 -2.90 -9.57 -18.64
N LEU A 8 -2.12 -8.91 -19.49
CA LEU A 8 -2.57 -7.74 -20.25
C LEU A 8 -2.97 -8.12 -21.67
N PRO A 9 -4.02 -7.48 -22.23
CA PRO A 9 -4.35 -7.62 -23.64
C PRO A 9 -3.24 -7.05 -24.53
N ASN A 10 -3.20 -7.47 -25.79
CA ASN A 10 -2.21 -6.97 -26.76
C ASN A 10 -2.62 -5.63 -27.42
N THR A 11 -3.77 -5.07 -27.06
CA THR A 11 -4.35 -3.89 -27.70
C THR A 11 -3.96 -2.62 -26.96
N PHE A 12 -3.48 -1.61 -27.69
CA PHE A 12 -3.25 -0.26 -27.15
C PHE A 12 -4.46 0.63 -27.41
N SER A 13 -4.78 1.51 -26.46
CA SER A 13 -5.91 2.45 -26.57
C SER A 13 -5.59 3.79 -25.89
N SER A 14 -6.60 4.61 -25.61
CA SER A 14 -6.42 5.83 -24.80
C SER A 14 -5.84 5.48 -23.42
N LEU A 15 -5.05 6.37 -22.82
CA LEU A 15 -4.44 6.09 -21.51
C LEU A 15 -5.50 5.87 -20.43
N GLY A 16 -5.31 4.80 -19.65
CA GLY A 16 -6.07 4.56 -18.43
C GLY A 16 -5.66 5.53 -17.32
N LYS A 17 -6.36 5.47 -16.19
CA LYS A 17 -6.10 6.28 -15.00
C LYS A 17 -5.37 5.47 -13.96
N LYS A 18 -4.51 6.16 -13.20
CA LYS A 18 -3.83 5.62 -12.03
C LYS A 18 -4.47 6.20 -10.77
N ARG A 19 -4.99 5.34 -9.92
CA ARG A 19 -5.46 5.69 -8.58
C ARG A 19 -4.46 5.22 -7.56
N HIS A 20 -3.99 6.11 -6.69
CA HIS A 20 -2.97 5.82 -5.69
C HIS A 20 -3.61 5.73 -4.30
N LEU A 21 -3.36 4.64 -3.58
CA LEU A 21 -3.99 4.30 -2.31
C LEU A 21 -3.00 3.59 -1.38
N PHE A 22 -3.40 3.36 -0.13
CA PHE A 22 -2.71 2.48 0.82
C PHE A 22 -3.67 1.38 1.27
N ALA A 23 -3.20 0.14 1.30
CA ALA A 23 -3.95 -0.97 1.89
C ALA A 23 -3.48 -1.30 3.31
N THR A 24 -2.24 -0.93 3.64
CA THR A 24 -1.58 -1.17 4.93
C THR A 24 -1.21 0.17 5.55
N GLY A 25 -1.39 0.30 6.87
CA GLY A 25 -1.02 1.49 7.63
C GLY A 25 -0.36 1.14 8.96
N PHE A 26 0.54 2.03 9.41
CA PHE A 26 1.10 2.00 10.76
C PHE A 26 0.21 2.84 11.68
N THR A 27 -0.35 2.19 12.70
CA THR A 27 -1.36 2.79 13.57
C THR A 27 -0.97 2.59 15.05
N PRO A 28 -1.64 3.29 15.99
CA PRO A 28 -1.48 3.01 17.43
C PRO A 28 -1.79 1.56 17.82
N LYS A 29 -2.56 0.84 16.99
CA LYS A 29 -2.89 -0.58 17.16
C LYS A 29 -1.88 -1.53 16.48
N GLY A 30 -0.76 -1.00 16.00
CA GLY A 30 0.24 -1.72 15.23
C GLY A 30 0.03 -1.61 13.71
N VAL A 31 0.55 -2.60 12.97
CA VAL A 31 0.36 -2.71 11.52
C VAL A 31 -1.06 -3.20 11.22
N ILE A 32 -1.85 -2.38 10.55
CA ILE A 32 -3.21 -2.73 10.12
C ILE A 32 -3.23 -2.81 8.60
N THR A 33 -3.85 -3.84 8.04
CA THR A 33 -4.00 -3.98 6.59
C THR A 33 -5.37 -4.52 6.23
N TYR A 34 -5.90 -4.01 5.12
CA TYR A 34 -7.17 -4.44 4.54
C TYR A 34 -7.00 -5.15 3.20
N ILE A 35 -5.76 -5.52 2.84
CA ILE A 35 -5.45 -6.10 1.53
C ILE A 35 -6.28 -7.35 1.24
N HIS A 36 -6.49 -8.25 2.21
CA HIS A 36 -7.34 -9.43 2.03
C HIS A 36 -8.76 -9.10 1.56
N ASN A 37 -9.36 -8.06 2.14
CA ASN A 37 -10.72 -7.64 1.77
C ASN A 37 -10.73 -7.05 0.36
N ILE A 38 -9.69 -6.29 0.02
CA ILE A 38 -9.54 -5.65 -1.29
C ILE A 38 -9.35 -6.70 -2.40
N VAL A 39 -8.58 -7.75 -2.15
CA VAL A 39 -8.29 -8.77 -3.18
C VAL A 39 -9.32 -9.90 -3.26
N LYS A 40 -10.26 -10.00 -2.30
CA LYS A 40 -11.18 -11.15 -2.21
C LYS A 40 -12.02 -11.35 -3.48
N ASP A 41 -12.37 -10.26 -4.16
CA ASP A 41 -13.28 -10.26 -5.32
C ASP A 41 -12.54 -10.38 -6.66
N MET A 42 -11.22 -10.56 -6.62
CA MET A 42 -10.35 -10.71 -7.78
C MET A 42 -10.34 -12.16 -8.26
N SER A 43 -10.59 -12.38 -9.55
CA SER A 43 -10.61 -13.73 -10.14
C SER A 43 -9.22 -14.28 -10.43
N SER A 44 -8.20 -13.42 -10.49
CA SER A 44 -6.83 -13.83 -10.77
C SER A 44 -5.88 -13.07 -9.86
N VAL A 45 -5.19 -13.81 -9.00
CA VAL A 45 -4.22 -13.28 -8.04
C VAL A 45 -2.84 -13.81 -8.41
N TYR A 46 -1.90 -12.89 -8.59
CA TYR A 46 -0.49 -13.18 -8.84
C TYR A 46 0.31 -12.73 -7.63
N VAL A 47 1.05 -13.65 -7.02
CA VAL A 47 1.77 -13.41 -5.76
C VAL A 47 3.26 -13.30 -6.06
N LEU A 48 3.81 -12.10 -5.92
CA LEU A 48 5.26 -11.87 -5.99
C LEU A 48 5.87 -12.15 -4.61
N LYS A 49 6.58 -13.27 -4.51
CA LYS A 49 7.34 -13.66 -3.31
C LYS A 49 8.80 -13.27 -3.46
N GLY A 50 9.49 -13.14 -2.34
CA GLY A 50 10.93 -12.93 -2.29
C GLY A 50 11.32 -11.85 -1.31
N SER A 51 12.61 -11.81 -0.99
CA SER A 51 13.21 -10.94 0.02
C SER A 51 13.13 -9.45 -0.37
N PRO A 52 13.31 -8.51 0.58
CA PRO A 52 13.41 -7.09 0.28
C PRO A 52 14.47 -6.81 -0.78
N GLY A 53 14.19 -5.89 -1.71
CA GLY A 53 15.16 -5.50 -2.75
C GLY A 53 15.23 -6.40 -4.00
N THR A 54 14.46 -7.49 -4.07
CA THR A 54 14.35 -8.40 -5.24
C THR A 54 13.74 -7.78 -6.50
N GLY A 55 13.33 -6.50 -6.47
CA GLY A 55 12.72 -5.83 -7.63
C GLY A 55 11.20 -5.97 -7.75
N LYS A 56 10.50 -6.48 -6.72
CA LYS A 56 9.02 -6.58 -6.70
C LYS A 56 8.31 -5.28 -7.11
N THR A 57 8.68 -4.15 -6.49
CA THR A 57 8.13 -2.83 -6.83
C THR A 57 8.35 -2.47 -8.30
N ARG A 58 9.52 -2.79 -8.86
CA ARG A 58 9.83 -2.49 -10.26
C ARG A 58 8.98 -3.29 -11.24
N VAL A 59 8.68 -4.55 -10.90
CA VAL A 59 7.74 -5.39 -11.67
C VAL A 59 6.33 -4.78 -11.63
N LEU A 60 5.87 -4.34 -10.46
CA LEU A 60 4.55 -3.71 -10.32
C LEU A 60 4.46 -2.38 -11.09
N GLU A 61 5.46 -1.52 -10.99
CA GLU A 61 5.55 -0.27 -11.78
C GLU A 61 5.46 -0.54 -13.28
N TYR A 62 6.24 -1.51 -13.76
CA TYR A 62 6.24 -1.88 -15.17
C TYR A 62 4.86 -2.36 -15.64
N ILE A 63 4.20 -3.21 -14.86
CA ILE A 63 2.87 -3.74 -15.19
C ILE A 63 1.81 -2.63 -15.12
N ALA A 64 1.89 -1.73 -14.14
CA ALA A 64 0.99 -0.58 -14.02
C ALA A 64 1.09 0.34 -15.24
N ASP A 65 2.32 0.66 -15.67
CA ASP A 65 2.57 1.47 -16.86
C ASP A 65 2.04 0.80 -18.13
N GLU A 66 2.32 -0.49 -18.30
CA GLU A 66 1.85 -1.26 -19.46
C GLU A 66 0.32 -1.39 -19.49
N ALA A 67 -0.33 -1.59 -18.34
CA ALA A 67 -1.78 -1.63 -18.24
C ALA A 67 -2.40 -0.27 -18.61
N THR A 68 -1.83 0.81 -18.06
CA THR A 68 -2.27 2.19 -18.35
C THR A 68 -2.15 2.51 -19.84
N ARG A 69 -1.06 2.11 -20.50
CA ARG A 69 -0.85 2.27 -21.96
C ARG A 69 -1.88 1.53 -22.82
N ARG A 70 -2.55 0.53 -22.25
CA ARG A 70 -3.59 -0.27 -22.91
C ARG A 70 -5.00 0.23 -22.60
N GLY A 71 -5.11 1.31 -21.83
CA GLY A 71 -6.38 1.94 -21.45
C GLY A 71 -7.09 1.31 -20.28
N LEU A 72 -6.36 0.49 -19.50
CA LEU A 72 -6.90 -0.09 -18.28
C LEU A 72 -6.64 0.85 -17.11
N ASP A 73 -7.68 1.14 -16.34
CA ASP A 73 -7.53 1.80 -15.05
C ASP A 73 -6.83 0.86 -14.06
N VAL A 74 -5.94 1.42 -13.24
CA VAL A 74 -5.18 0.67 -12.23
C VAL A 74 -5.27 1.33 -10.86
N GLU A 75 -5.33 0.49 -9.82
CA GLU A 75 -5.20 0.92 -8.44
C GLU A 75 -3.85 0.48 -7.88
N ILE A 76 -3.02 1.47 -7.54
CA ILE A 76 -1.67 1.31 -7.04
C ILE A 76 -1.72 1.43 -5.52
N LEU A 77 -1.33 0.36 -4.83
CA LEU A 77 -1.29 0.30 -3.37
C LEU A 77 0.15 0.49 -2.91
N HIS A 78 0.41 1.57 -2.19
CA HIS A 78 1.73 1.95 -1.71
C HIS A 78 2.07 1.31 -0.37
N THR A 79 3.37 1.13 -0.10
CA THR A 79 3.84 0.64 1.20
C THR A 79 3.80 1.75 2.26
N PRO A 80 3.36 1.47 3.49
CA PRO A 80 3.34 2.45 4.58
C PRO A 80 4.73 2.94 5.00
N LEU A 81 5.80 2.17 4.69
CA LEU A 81 7.17 2.53 5.07
C LEU A 81 7.81 3.54 4.11
N ASN A 82 7.43 3.49 2.82
CA ASN A 82 7.91 4.40 1.79
C ASN A 82 6.81 4.63 0.74
N PRO A 83 6.05 5.73 0.84
CA PRO A 83 4.98 6.07 -0.09
C PRO A 83 5.36 6.07 -1.56
N GLU A 84 6.63 6.26 -1.93
CA GLU A 84 7.05 6.23 -3.34
C GLU A 84 7.11 4.80 -3.91
N LYS A 85 7.12 3.77 -3.06
CA LYS A 85 7.19 2.37 -3.49
C LYS A 85 5.80 1.74 -3.54
N ILE A 86 5.57 0.98 -4.61
CA ILE A 86 4.37 0.16 -4.79
C ILE A 86 4.53 -1.17 -4.02
N GLU A 87 3.50 -1.50 -3.25
CA GLU A 87 3.34 -2.75 -2.49
C GLU A 87 2.46 -3.75 -3.24
N HIS A 88 1.31 -3.31 -3.78
CA HIS A 88 0.38 -4.14 -4.56
C HIS A 88 -0.20 -3.35 -5.74
N LEU A 89 -0.74 -4.05 -6.74
CA LEU A 89 -1.36 -3.47 -7.93
C LEU A 89 -2.65 -4.21 -8.26
N LEU A 90 -3.72 -3.47 -8.53
CA LEU A 90 -5.00 -4.01 -8.98
C LEU A 90 -5.33 -3.48 -10.36
N ILE A 91 -5.96 -4.33 -11.17
CA ILE A 91 -6.50 -3.98 -12.49
C ILE A 91 -7.99 -4.40 -12.47
N PRO A 92 -8.89 -3.52 -11.99
CA PRO A 92 -10.28 -3.88 -11.69
C PRO A 92 -11.06 -4.42 -12.88
N GLU A 93 -10.88 -3.84 -14.07
CA GLU A 93 -11.56 -4.26 -15.31
C GLU A 93 -11.24 -5.71 -15.68
N LEU A 94 -10.03 -6.18 -15.38
CA LEU A 94 -9.59 -7.55 -15.60
C LEU A 94 -9.84 -8.45 -14.40
N LYS A 95 -10.29 -7.90 -13.26
CA LYS A 95 -10.35 -8.58 -11.95
C LYS A 95 -9.04 -9.27 -11.58
N VAL A 96 -7.92 -8.58 -11.84
CA VAL A 96 -6.58 -9.06 -11.55
C VAL A 96 -5.99 -8.30 -10.36
N ALA A 97 -5.37 -9.03 -9.44
CA ALA A 97 -4.50 -8.49 -8.40
C ALA A 97 -3.08 -9.03 -8.53
N LEU A 98 -2.10 -8.15 -8.41
CA LEU A 98 -0.71 -8.48 -8.18
C LEU A 98 -0.35 -8.05 -6.76
N VAL A 99 -0.12 -9.04 -5.90
CA VAL A 99 0.17 -8.85 -4.48
C VAL A 99 1.61 -9.24 -4.18
N THR A 100 2.15 -8.71 -3.09
CA THR A 100 3.51 -9.03 -2.65
C THR A 100 3.45 -9.68 -1.29
N SER A 101 4.18 -10.77 -1.11
CA SER A 101 4.54 -11.22 0.22
C SER A 101 5.66 -10.31 0.74
N ASN A 102 5.48 -9.72 1.91
CA ASN A 102 6.46 -8.82 2.50
C ASN A 102 6.65 -9.05 4.00
N GLU A 103 7.76 -8.52 4.50
CA GLU A 103 8.27 -8.65 5.85
C GLU A 103 7.44 -7.91 6.90
N ILE A 104 6.62 -6.94 6.49
CA ILE A 104 5.80 -6.10 7.37
C ILE A 104 4.48 -6.80 7.70
N THR A 105 3.69 -7.15 6.68
CA THR A 105 2.36 -7.73 6.88
C THR A 105 2.41 -9.24 7.05
N LYS A 106 3.42 -9.91 6.47
CA LYS A 106 3.61 -11.37 6.49
C LYS A 106 2.34 -12.15 6.10
N ILE A 107 1.54 -11.55 5.22
CA ILE A 107 0.31 -12.16 4.73
C ILE A 107 0.64 -13.20 3.67
N GLU A 108 0.00 -14.36 3.82
CA GLU A 108 -0.04 -15.38 2.77
C GLU A 108 -1.23 -15.12 1.84
N PHE A 109 -0.95 -15.13 0.54
CA PHE A 109 -1.96 -15.00 -0.51
C PHE A 109 -2.07 -16.32 -1.27
N HIS A 110 -3.29 -16.65 -1.69
CA HIS A 110 -3.53 -17.76 -2.60
C HIS A 110 -3.59 -17.25 -4.04
N GLY A 111 -2.83 -17.86 -4.94
CA GLY A 111 -2.76 -17.43 -6.33
C GLY A 111 -1.61 -18.09 -7.07
N GLU A 112 -1.29 -17.57 -8.26
CA GLU A 112 -0.12 -17.98 -9.01
C GLU A 112 1.13 -17.30 -8.47
N GLU A 113 2.09 -18.08 -7.99
CA GLU A 113 3.26 -17.57 -7.29
C GLU A 113 4.46 -17.36 -8.20
N TYR A 114 5.17 -16.26 -7.96
CA TYR A 114 6.40 -15.90 -8.63
C TYR A 114 7.47 -15.67 -7.56
N ASP A 115 8.38 -16.62 -7.44
CA ASP A 115 9.51 -16.52 -6.52
C ASP A 115 10.63 -15.68 -7.12
N MET A 116 10.77 -14.46 -6.63
CA MET A 116 11.79 -13.52 -7.09
C MET A 116 13.18 -13.84 -6.52
N ASP A 117 13.28 -14.58 -5.41
CA ASP A 117 14.57 -14.97 -4.83
C ASP A 117 15.28 -15.99 -5.74
N SER A 118 14.51 -16.82 -6.47
CA SER A 118 15.03 -17.77 -7.47
C SER A 118 15.80 -17.11 -8.62
N LEU A 119 15.68 -15.79 -8.79
CA LEU A 119 16.36 -15.01 -9.83
C LEU A 119 17.70 -14.43 -9.36
N LEU A 120 18.07 -14.63 -8.09
CA LEU A 120 19.30 -14.12 -7.50
C LEU A 120 20.44 -15.16 -7.55
N ASP A 121 21.68 -14.68 -7.41
CA ASP A 121 22.83 -15.58 -7.21
C ASP A 121 22.83 -16.11 -5.77
N ALA A 122 22.34 -17.33 -5.60
CA ALA A 122 22.23 -18.00 -4.30
C ALA A 122 23.57 -18.07 -3.56
N ASN A 123 24.70 -18.26 -4.26
CA ASN A 123 26.02 -18.33 -3.62
C ASN A 123 26.46 -16.97 -3.08
N TYR A 124 26.03 -15.88 -3.72
CA TYR A 124 26.30 -14.54 -3.23
C TYR A 124 25.45 -14.21 -1.99
N ILE A 125 24.18 -14.60 -2.01
CA ILE A 125 23.26 -14.41 -0.88
C ILE A 125 23.71 -15.20 0.34
N GLU A 126 24.10 -16.48 0.17
CA GLU A 126 24.56 -17.34 1.27
C GLU A 126 25.79 -16.74 1.99
N LYS A 127 26.74 -16.17 1.23
CA LYS A 127 27.92 -15.48 1.80
C LYS A 127 27.57 -14.23 2.62
N LYS A 128 26.34 -13.74 2.49
CA LYS A 128 25.83 -12.53 3.13
C LYS A 128 24.72 -12.81 4.13
N GLN A 129 24.44 -14.08 4.44
CA GLN A 129 23.32 -14.46 5.28
C GLN A 129 23.41 -13.84 6.68
N ASP A 130 24.59 -13.86 7.32
CA ASP A 130 24.78 -13.26 8.65
C ASP A 130 24.47 -11.75 8.64
N ASP A 131 24.98 -11.02 7.64
CA ASP A 131 24.70 -9.58 7.47
C ASP A 131 23.19 -9.33 7.27
N ILE A 132 22.52 -10.19 6.48
CA ILE A 132 21.08 -10.10 6.20
C ILE A 132 20.26 -10.33 7.48
N ASP A 133 20.62 -11.34 8.27
CA ASP A 133 19.92 -11.70 9.50
C ASP A 133 20.05 -10.61 10.57
N ASP A 134 21.24 -10.02 10.71
CA ASP A 134 21.50 -8.89 11.62
C ASP A 134 20.67 -7.66 11.23
N ILE A 135 20.67 -7.29 9.95
CA ILE A 135 19.91 -6.14 9.44
C ILE A 135 18.40 -6.38 9.56
N SER A 136 17.94 -7.59 9.24
CA SER A 136 16.53 -7.99 9.38
C SER A 136 16.07 -7.88 10.84
N SER A 137 16.88 -8.35 11.77
CA SER A 137 16.61 -8.24 13.21
C SER A 137 16.52 -6.78 13.66
N LEU A 138 17.47 -5.95 13.22
CA LEU A 138 17.46 -4.51 13.51
C LEU A 138 16.23 -3.81 12.93
N PHE A 139 15.80 -4.18 11.72
CA PHE A 139 14.61 -3.66 11.08
C PHE A 139 13.37 -3.86 11.95
N TYR A 140 13.13 -5.07 12.47
CA TYR A 140 11.97 -5.34 13.32
C TYR A 140 12.03 -4.59 14.64
N ILE A 141 13.22 -4.45 15.25
CA ILE A 141 13.41 -3.65 16.47
C ILE A 141 13.02 -2.19 16.23
N LEU A 142 13.48 -1.61 15.13
CA LEU A 142 13.19 -0.21 14.79
C LEU A 142 11.72 0.00 14.40
N LEU A 143 11.14 -0.94 13.65
CA LEU A 143 9.72 -0.90 13.30
C LEU A 143 8.85 -0.91 14.56
N GLN A 144 9.13 -1.81 15.51
CA GLN A 144 8.38 -1.89 16.76
C GLN A 144 8.51 -0.60 17.58
N LYS A 145 9.72 -0.05 17.71
CA LYS A 145 9.93 1.23 18.40
C LYS A 145 9.12 2.37 17.76
N GLY A 146 9.05 2.42 16.43
CA GLY A 146 8.24 3.40 15.72
C GLY A 146 6.75 3.26 16.04
N LEU A 147 6.22 2.03 16.03
CA LEU A 147 4.83 1.75 16.40
C LEU A 147 4.55 2.11 17.88
N ASP A 148 5.49 1.85 18.78
CA ASP A 148 5.36 2.21 20.19
C ASP A 148 5.27 3.74 20.37
N CYS A 149 6.06 4.52 19.62
CA CYS A 149 5.95 5.98 19.62
C CYS A 149 4.57 6.45 19.14
N ILE A 150 4.02 5.86 18.07
CA ILE A 150 2.67 6.18 17.57
C ILE A 150 1.62 5.85 18.64
N LYS A 151 1.78 4.72 19.34
CA LYS A 151 0.89 4.33 20.43
C LYS A 151 0.91 5.32 21.58
N ILE A 152 2.10 5.67 22.08
CA ILE A 152 2.27 6.65 23.17
C ILE A 152 1.66 8.00 22.77
N ALA A 153 1.86 8.44 21.54
CA ALA A 153 1.28 9.69 21.05
C ALA A 153 -0.25 9.66 21.06
N LYS A 154 -0.87 8.52 20.71
CA LYS A 154 -2.32 8.34 20.77
C LYS A 154 -2.82 8.29 22.21
N ASP A 155 -2.16 7.56 23.10
CA ASP A 155 -2.55 7.47 24.51
C ASP A 155 -2.54 8.87 25.16
N LEU A 156 -1.49 9.67 24.91
CA LEU A 156 -1.41 11.06 25.38
C LEU A 156 -2.50 11.95 24.76
N HIS A 157 -2.79 11.77 23.46
CA HIS A 157 -3.84 12.51 22.79
C HIS A 157 -5.21 12.23 23.42
N ASP A 158 -5.48 10.97 23.77
CA ASP A 158 -6.74 10.55 24.39
C ASP A 158 -6.90 11.14 25.79
N GLU A 159 -5.83 11.14 26.59
CA GLU A 159 -5.81 11.83 27.89
C GLU A 159 -6.12 13.32 27.75
N LEU A 160 -5.60 13.99 26.72
CA LEU A 160 -5.90 15.39 26.45
C LEU A 160 -7.37 15.59 26.03
N GLU A 161 -7.91 14.69 25.20
CA GLU A 161 -9.31 14.74 24.76
C GLU A 161 -10.29 14.68 25.93
N GLU A 162 -9.98 13.97 27.02
CA GLU A 162 -10.82 13.95 28.23
C GLU A 162 -11.07 15.35 28.81
N PHE A 163 -10.11 16.28 28.66
CA PHE A 163 -10.27 17.68 29.09
C PHE A 163 -10.91 18.55 28.01
N TYR A 164 -10.56 18.36 26.74
CA TYR A 164 -11.03 19.21 25.66
C TYR A 164 -12.47 18.92 25.24
N VAL A 165 -12.86 17.65 25.10
CA VAL A 165 -14.19 17.26 24.59
C VAL A 165 -15.33 17.84 25.43
N PRO A 166 -15.32 17.78 26.78
CA PRO A 166 -16.40 18.37 27.58
C PRO A 166 -16.48 19.90 27.50
N ASN A 167 -15.40 20.56 27.09
CA ASN A 167 -15.28 22.01 27.01
C ASN A 167 -15.35 22.54 25.56
N MET A 168 -15.57 21.67 24.59
CA MET A 168 -15.73 22.02 23.17
C MET A 168 -17.21 22.28 22.87
N ASP A 169 -17.52 23.42 22.24
CA ASP A 169 -18.84 23.67 21.65
C ASP A 169 -18.88 23.09 20.24
N PHE A 170 -19.20 21.79 20.13
CA PHE A 170 -19.27 21.09 18.85
C PHE A 170 -20.32 21.68 17.91
N ASN A 171 -21.45 22.19 18.43
CA ASN A 171 -22.47 22.82 17.58
C ASN A 171 -21.91 24.05 16.87
N LYS A 172 -21.11 24.86 17.58
CA LYS A 172 -20.47 26.03 16.98
C LYS A 172 -19.35 25.65 16.01
N ALA A 173 -18.61 24.58 16.29
CA ALA A 173 -17.62 24.05 15.37
C ALA A 173 -18.29 23.59 14.05
N ASP A 174 -19.42 22.88 14.14
CA ASP A 174 -20.21 22.44 12.99
C ASP A 174 -20.76 23.62 12.19
N GLN A 175 -21.24 24.68 12.85
CA GLN A 175 -21.66 25.91 12.16
C GLN A 175 -20.52 26.54 11.35
N ILE A 176 -19.32 26.65 11.93
CA ILE A 176 -18.15 27.19 11.22
C ILE A 176 -17.77 26.29 10.05
N TYR A 177 -17.83 24.96 10.23
CA TYR A 177 -17.59 24.00 9.16
C TYR A 177 -18.54 24.24 7.98
N GLU A 178 -19.84 24.35 8.23
CA GLU A 178 -20.85 24.63 7.19
C GLU A 178 -20.64 25.99 6.53
N GLU A 179 -20.29 27.03 7.28
CA GLU A 179 -19.98 28.36 6.71
C GLU A 179 -18.78 28.30 5.75
N VAL A 180 -17.74 27.56 6.11
CA VAL A 180 -16.53 27.40 5.27
C VAL A 180 -16.86 26.54 4.05
N LEU A 181 -17.60 25.45 4.22
CA LEU A 181 -18.02 24.57 3.13
C LEU A 181 -18.83 25.33 2.08
N ASN A 182 -19.84 26.10 2.51
CA ASN A 182 -20.67 26.92 1.63
C ASN A 182 -19.85 27.98 0.89
N LYS A 183 -18.84 28.57 1.54
CA LYS A 183 -17.92 29.51 0.87
C LYS A 183 -17.13 28.81 -0.25
N ILE A 184 -16.61 27.62 0.00
CA ILE A 184 -15.84 26.85 -0.98
C ILE A 184 -16.72 26.47 -2.18
N GLN A 185 -17.92 25.92 -1.93
CA GLN A 185 -18.88 25.56 -2.98
C GLN A 185 -19.34 26.78 -3.78
N GLY A 186 -19.56 27.92 -3.12
CA GLY A 186 -19.91 29.17 -3.80
C GLY A 186 -18.84 29.65 -4.80
N TYR A 187 -17.57 29.27 -4.64
CA TYR A 187 -16.54 29.57 -5.66
C TYR A 187 -16.65 28.64 -6.88
N GLU A 188 -17.06 27.39 -6.69
CA GLU A 188 -17.29 26.42 -7.77
C GLU A 188 -18.51 26.80 -8.63
N ASP A 189 -19.58 27.28 -8.00
CA ASP A 189 -20.80 27.75 -8.69
C ASP A 189 -20.61 29.09 -9.43
N SER A 190 -19.54 29.83 -9.11
CA SER A 190 -19.23 31.14 -9.71
C SER A 190 -18.21 31.09 -10.87
N LEU A 191 -17.77 29.88 -11.25
CA LEU A 191 -16.93 29.56 -12.42
C LEU A 191 -17.77 29.09 -13.61
#